data_AF-Q9I5J5-F1
#
_entry.id   AF-Q9I5J5-F1
#
_cell.length_a   1.000
_cell.length_b   1.000
_cell.length_c   1.000
_cell.angle_alpha   90.00
_cell.angle_beta   90.00
_cell.angle_gamma   90.00
#
_symmetry.space_group_name_H-M   'P 1'
#
loop_
_entity.id
_entity.type
_entity.pdbx_description
1 polymer ?
#
loop_
_entity_poly.entity_id
_entity_poly.type
_entity_poly.pdbx_seq_one_letter_code
_entity_poly.pdbx_strand_id
1 'polypeptide(L)'
;MLASARRALHPGHPPAIHRAMNSEIDPGRCPLCQQSNRCTLAYPTSATQACWCFTTEIDAAVLERIPAELRRRACLCPRCAQLLPPDADD
;
A
#
# COMPACT_ATOMS: atom_id res chain seq x y z
N MET A 1 -14.75 -26.18 53.47
CA MET A 1 -15.05 -24.81 52.99
C MET A 1 -14.17 -24.55 51.77
N LEU A 2 -14.72 -24.67 50.55
CA LEU A 2 -13.92 -24.51 49.32
C LEU A 2 -13.66 -23.02 49.05
N ALA A 3 -12.38 -22.66 48.96
CA ALA A 3 -11.92 -21.30 48.69
C ALA A 3 -12.25 -20.88 47.24
N SER A 4 -13.08 -19.85 47.09
CA SER A 4 -13.42 -19.26 45.80
C SER A 4 -12.21 -18.51 45.22
N ALA A 5 -11.59 -19.08 44.20
CA ALA A 5 -10.54 -18.43 43.42
C ALA A 5 -11.16 -17.30 42.56
N ARG A 6 -10.93 -16.05 42.97
CA ARG A 6 -11.33 -14.86 42.20
C ARG A 6 -10.45 -14.77 40.95
N ARG A 7 -11.03 -15.06 39.78
CA ARG A 7 -10.38 -14.79 38.49
C ARG A 7 -10.31 -13.27 38.29
N ALA A 8 -9.10 -12.75 38.13
CA ALA A 8 -8.89 -11.36 37.77
C ALA A 8 -9.43 -11.12 36.37
N LEU A 9 -10.43 -10.24 36.24
CA LEU A 9 -10.81 -9.69 34.94
C LEU A 9 -9.64 -8.82 34.46
N HIS A 10 -9.02 -9.22 33.36
CA HIS A 10 -8.11 -8.35 32.64
C HIS A 10 -8.92 -7.22 31.99
N PRO A 11 -8.55 -5.94 32.16
CA PRO A 11 -9.18 -4.85 31.42
C PRO A 11 -8.89 -5.05 29.93
N GLY A 12 -9.97 -5.13 29.13
CA GLY A 12 -9.89 -5.32 27.69
C GLY A 12 -9.11 -4.19 27.01
N HIS A 13 -8.18 -4.55 26.13
CA HIS A 13 -7.52 -3.62 25.22
C HIS A 13 -8.57 -3.17 24.18
N PRO A 14 -8.92 -1.87 24.07
CA PRO A 14 -9.88 -1.40 23.09
C PRO A 14 -9.29 -1.54 21.68
N PRO A 15 -10.08 -1.91 20.65
CA PRO A 15 -9.55 -2.12 19.31
C PRO A 15 -8.92 -0.82 18.79
N ALA A 16 -7.71 -0.92 18.25
CA ALA A 16 -6.97 0.18 17.66
C ALA A 16 -7.63 0.63 16.34
N ILE A 17 -8.81 1.26 16.41
CA ILE A 17 -9.56 1.66 15.22
C ILE A 17 -9.08 2.97 14.58
N HIS A 18 -8.14 3.72 15.19
CA HIS A 18 -7.80 5.07 14.69
C HIS A 18 -6.32 5.32 14.35
N ARG A 19 -5.42 4.31 14.36
CA ARG A 19 -3.99 4.55 14.09
C ARG A 19 -3.56 4.20 12.67
N ALA A 20 -4.08 4.94 11.70
CA ALA A 20 -3.48 5.11 10.37
C ALA A 20 -3.97 6.42 9.71
N MET A 21 -3.99 7.54 10.42
CA MET A 21 -4.34 8.84 9.83
C MET A 21 -3.05 9.60 9.54
N ASN A 22 -2.78 9.78 8.25
CA ASN A 22 -1.63 10.42 7.60
C ASN A 22 -0.38 9.55 7.41
N SER A 23 -0.55 8.37 6.82
CA SER A 23 0.51 7.82 5.97
C SER A 23 0.68 8.79 4.80
N GLU A 24 1.66 9.69 4.90
CA GLU A 24 2.01 10.60 3.81
C GLU A 24 2.18 9.77 2.53
N ILE A 25 1.33 10.04 1.54
CA ILE A 25 1.37 9.32 0.27
C ILE A 25 2.66 9.74 -0.44
N ASP A 26 3.65 8.86 -0.43
CA ASP A 26 4.89 9.07 -1.18
C ASP A 26 4.60 8.89 -2.69
N PRO A 27 4.72 9.95 -3.51
CA PRO A 27 4.39 9.88 -4.93
C PRO A 27 5.35 8.98 -5.72
N GLY A 28 6.52 8.65 -5.17
CA GLY A 28 7.52 7.75 -5.73
C GLY A 28 7.35 6.28 -5.31
N ARG A 29 6.38 5.96 -4.45
CA ARG A 29 6.11 4.60 -3.97
C ARG A 29 4.77 4.06 -4.46
N CYS A 30 4.73 2.75 -4.68
CA CYS A 30 3.53 2.03 -5.06
C CYS A 30 2.60 1.89 -3.85
N PRO A 31 1.34 2.37 -3.90
CA PRO A 31 0.43 2.31 -2.75
C PRO A 31 0.03 0.88 -2.34
N LEU A 32 0.31 -0.12 -3.18
CA LEU A 32 -0.01 -1.53 -2.90
C LEU A 32 1.13 -2.30 -2.23
N CYS A 33 2.39 -1.95 -2.50
CA CYS A 33 3.54 -2.69 -1.98
C CYS A 33 4.66 -1.83 -1.37
N GLN A 34 4.49 -0.51 -1.37
CA GLN A 34 5.42 0.49 -0.83
C GLN A 34 6.84 0.52 -1.41
N GLN A 35 7.08 -0.27 -2.46
CA GLN A 35 8.30 -0.24 -3.26
C GLN A 35 8.26 0.89 -4.28
N SER A 36 9.40 1.23 -4.87
CA SER A 36 9.49 2.24 -5.93
C SER A 36 8.50 1.95 -7.05
N ASN A 37 7.74 2.96 -7.46
CA ASN A 37 6.81 2.85 -8.58
C ASN A 37 7.47 3.04 -9.95
N ARG A 38 8.76 3.44 -9.97
CA ARG A 38 9.53 3.75 -11.19
C ARG A 38 8.86 4.79 -12.09
N CYS A 39 7.99 5.64 -11.54
CA CYS A 39 7.34 6.70 -12.30
C CYS A 39 8.34 7.84 -12.55
N THR A 40 8.63 8.14 -13.81
CA THR A 40 9.50 9.27 -14.18
C THR A 40 8.86 10.61 -13.82
N LEU A 41 7.53 10.69 -13.87
CA LEU A 41 6.79 11.91 -13.52
C LEU A 41 6.72 12.18 -12.02
N ALA A 42 7.07 11.22 -11.18
CA ALA A 42 7.08 11.40 -9.72
C ALA A 42 8.27 12.22 -9.22
N TYR A 43 9.30 12.43 -10.06
CA TYR A 43 10.52 13.14 -9.69
C TYR A 43 10.75 14.33 -10.64
N PRO A 44 11.00 15.55 -10.13
CA PRO A 44 11.23 16.72 -10.98
C PRO A 44 12.37 16.53 -11.99
N THR A 45 13.40 15.79 -11.61
CA THR A 45 14.59 15.54 -12.43
C THR A 45 14.34 14.61 -13.62
N SER A 46 13.29 13.78 -13.58
CA SER A 46 12.93 12.87 -14.68
C SER A 46 11.53 13.13 -15.25
N ALA A 47 10.86 14.21 -14.83
CA ALA A 47 9.50 14.53 -15.25
C ALA A 47 9.33 14.80 -16.76
N THR A 48 10.41 15.01 -17.49
CA THR A 48 10.41 15.16 -18.96
C THR A 48 10.57 13.83 -19.71
N GLN A 49 10.87 12.73 -19.00
CA GLN A 49 11.08 11.41 -19.58
C GLN A 49 9.77 10.63 -19.66
N ALA A 50 9.61 9.84 -20.72
CA ALA A 50 8.49 8.92 -20.85
C ALA A 50 8.46 7.94 -19.67
N CYS A 51 7.28 7.73 -19.09
CA CYS A 51 7.09 6.74 -18.04
C CYS A 51 6.75 5.38 -18.64
N TRP A 52 7.26 4.30 -18.05
CA TRP A 52 6.93 2.92 -18.46
C TRP A 52 5.41 2.66 -18.48
N CYS A 53 4.64 3.36 -17.65
CA CYS A 53 3.19 3.14 -17.53
C CYS A 53 2.42 3.58 -18.78
N PHE A 54 3.01 4.39 -19.66
CA PHE A 54 2.37 4.83 -20.90
C PHE A 54 2.44 3.81 -22.02
N THR A 55 3.32 2.82 -21.91
CA THR A 55 3.55 1.80 -22.94
C THR A 55 3.16 0.41 -22.48
N THR A 56 2.52 0.28 -21.32
CA THR A 56 2.11 -1.00 -20.75
C THR A 56 0.64 -0.96 -20.38
N GLU A 57 -0.02 -2.10 -20.51
CA GLU A 57 -1.39 -2.24 -20.06
C GLU A 57 -1.40 -2.35 -18.52
N ILE A 58 -2.23 -1.52 -17.88
CA ILE A 58 -2.43 -1.57 -16.43
C ILE A 58 -3.74 -2.31 -16.19
N ASP A 59 -3.65 -3.41 -15.44
CA ASP A 59 -4.80 -4.26 -15.14
C ASP A 59 -5.86 -3.48 -14.33
N ALA A 60 -7.10 -3.49 -14.82
CA ALA A 60 -8.20 -2.75 -14.21
C ALA A 60 -8.54 -3.28 -12.81
N ALA A 61 -8.44 -4.59 -12.56
CA ALA A 61 -8.69 -5.18 -11.25
C ALA A 61 -7.67 -4.70 -10.20
N VAL A 62 -6.46 -4.33 -10.63
CA VAL A 62 -5.47 -3.70 -9.73
C VAL A 62 -5.93 -2.30 -9.31
N LEU A 63 -6.46 -1.51 -10.26
CA LEU A 63 -6.96 -0.16 -9.97
C LEU A 63 -8.15 -0.18 -8.99
N GLU A 64 -9.01 -1.20 -9.09
CA GLU A 64 -10.13 -1.40 -8.18
C GLU A 64 -9.69 -1.68 -6.74
N ARG A 65 -8.55 -2.36 -6.55
CA ARG A 65 -7.97 -2.65 -5.22
C ARG A 65 -7.34 -1.43 -4.55
N ILE A 66 -7.06 -0.36 -5.29
CA ILE A 66 -6.51 0.87 -4.71
C ILE A 66 -7.64 1.57 -3.92
N PRO A 67 -7.45 1.85 -2.61
CA PRO A 67 -8.40 2.65 -1.85
C PRO A 67 -8.71 3.96 -2.55
N ALA A 68 -9.97 4.41 -2.52
CA ALA A 68 -10.40 5.59 -3.26
C ALA A 68 -9.57 6.85 -2.92
N GLU A 69 -9.12 6.97 -1.67
CA GLU A 69 -8.25 8.06 -1.20
C GLU A 69 -6.84 8.04 -1.81
N LEU A 70 -6.33 6.85 -2.20
CA LEU A 70 -5.01 6.66 -2.79
C LEU A 70 -5.04 6.71 -4.32
N ARG A 71 -6.23 6.61 -4.93
CA ARG A 71 -6.38 6.70 -6.40
C ARG A 71 -5.98 8.08 -6.89
N ARG A 72 -5.20 8.12 -7.99
CA ARG A 72 -4.67 9.35 -8.59
C ARG A 72 -3.77 10.17 -7.64
N ARG A 73 -3.24 9.56 -6.57
CA ARG A 73 -2.26 10.18 -5.65
C ARG A 73 -0.85 9.63 -5.81
N ALA A 74 -0.73 8.33 -6.08
CA ALA A 74 0.54 7.67 -6.37
C ALA A 74 0.39 6.72 -7.55
N CYS A 75 1.48 6.49 -8.28
CA CYS A 75 1.53 5.52 -9.37
C CYS A 75 1.78 4.11 -8.83
N LEU A 76 1.21 3.10 -9.50
CA LEU A 76 1.56 1.69 -9.29
C LEU A 76 3.00 1.42 -9.72
N CYS A 77 3.63 0.35 -9.26
CA CYS A 77 4.87 -0.18 -9.85
C CYS A 77 4.57 -1.18 -10.98
N PRO A 78 5.52 -1.50 -11.88
CA PRO A 78 5.30 -2.45 -12.98
C PRO A 78 4.79 -3.81 -12.49
N ARG A 79 5.30 -4.30 -11.36
CA ARG A 79 4.91 -5.58 -10.77
C ARG A 79 3.44 -5.59 -10.37
N CYS A 80 3.00 -4.57 -9.64
CA CYS A 80 1.62 -4.48 -9.20
C CYS A 80 0.67 -4.19 -10.37
N ALA A 81 1.06 -3.31 -11.31
CA ALA A 81 0.24 -2.96 -12.47
C ALA A 81 -0.04 -4.15 -13.40
N GLN A 82 0.89 -5.10 -13.48
CA GLN A 82 0.80 -6.29 -14.33
C GLN A 82 0.47 -7.58 -13.56
N LEU A 83 0.09 -7.49 -12.28
CA LEU A 83 -0.16 -8.65 -11.41
C LEU A 83 0.97 -9.69 -11.39
N LEU A 84 2.22 -9.24 -11.52
CA LEU A 84 3.37 -10.12 -11.50
C LEU A 84 3.59 -10.66 -10.08
N PRO A 85 3.98 -11.94 -9.92
CA PRO A 85 4.36 -12.49 -8.63
C PRO A 85 5.52 -11.67 -8.01
N PRO A 86 5.68 -11.68 -6.66
CA PRO A 86 6.95 -11.25 -6.07
C PRO A 86 8.09 -12.01 -6.75
N ASP A 87 9.23 -11.36 -6.99
CA ASP A 87 10.43 -12.01 -7.53
C ASP A 87 10.62 -13.35 -6.81
N ALA A 88 10.53 -14.44 -7.57
CA ALA A 88 10.90 -15.75 -7.07
C ALA A 88 12.43 -15.72 -7.03
N ASP A 89 12.95 -15.28 -5.89
CA ASP A 89 14.35 -15.44 -5.53
C ASP A 89 14.60 -16.96 -5.48
N ASP A 90 15.37 -17.46 -6.44
CA ASP A 90 15.98 -18.80 -6.46
C ASP A 90 17.17 -18.83 -5.46
#